data_AF-A0ABD0YTH1-F1
#
_entry.id   AF-A0ABD0YTH1-F1
#
_cell.length_a   1.000
_cell.length_b   1.000
_cell.length_c   1.000
_cell.angle_alpha   90.00
_cell.angle_beta   90.00
_cell.angle_gamma   90.00
#
_symmetry.space_group_name_H-M   'P 1'
#
loop_
_entity.id
_entity.type
_entity.pdbx_description
1 polymer ?
#
loop_
_entity_poly.entity_id
_entity_poly.type
_entity_poly.pdbx_seq_one_letter_code
_entity_poly.pdbx_strand_id
1 'polypeptide(L)'
;MIRGRNGGYMGIRVADMRDDIINKMNACKKSGKVTDDEFEEFMKPLVPKNNDEKCLMACVMKEYKIIENGAYNPTIAALMSEEIFKNDPVMAGKAKEVSNKCNDESK
;
A
#
# COMPACT_ATOMS: atom_id res chain seq x y z
N MET A 1 23.40 -1.10 -17.48
CA MET A 1 24.39 -1.84 -16.65
C MET A 1 24.04 -1.65 -15.18
N ILE A 2 23.90 -2.78 -14.48
CA ILE A 2 24.22 -3.04 -13.06
C ILE A 2 23.66 -2.10 -11.96
N ARG A 3 22.66 -2.67 -11.27
CA ARG A 3 22.45 -2.77 -9.80
C ARG A 3 22.63 -1.52 -8.93
N GLY A 4 21.55 -1.20 -8.23
CA GLY A 4 21.58 -0.67 -6.86
C GLY A 4 20.48 -1.32 -6.03
N ARG A 5 20.77 -2.44 -5.36
CA ARG A 5 20.04 -2.80 -4.14
C ARG A 5 20.49 -1.79 -3.10
N ASN A 6 19.61 -0.93 -2.63
CA ASN A 6 19.78 -0.26 -1.35
C ASN A 6 18.45 -0.39 -0.62
N GLY A 7 18.48 -1.19 0.45
CA GLY A 7 17.49 -1.06 1.50
C GLY A 7 17.63 0.33 2.11
N GLY A 8 16.50 0.97 2.33
CA GLY A 8 16.42 2.30 2.90
C GLY A 8 15.00 2.78 2.72
N TYR A 9 14.28 2.95 3.82
CA TYR A 9 12.97 3.59 3.88
C TYR A 9 13.09 4.96 3.21
N MET A 10 12.73 5.03 1.93
CA MET A 10 13.02 6.16 1.06
C MET A 10 11.78 7.02 1.03
N GLY A 11 11.84 8.20 1.65
CA GLY A 11 10.75 9.17 1.63
C GLY A 11 10.33 9.47 0.18
N ILE A 12 9.09 9.13 -0.16
CA ILE A 12 8.54 9.08 -1.51
C ILE A 12 7.84 10.40 -1.80
N ARG A 13 8.22 11.13 -2.86
CA ARG A 13 7.40 12.27 -3.33
C ARG A 13 6.11 11.72 -3.95
N VAL A 14 4.99 12.45 -3.86
CA VAL A 14 3.66 11.95 -4.31
C VAL A 14 3.66 11.44 -5.77
N ALA A 15 4.48 12.02 -6.65
CA ALA A 15 4.66 11.52 -8.02
C ALA A 15 5.39 10.17 -8.08
N ASP A 16 6.43 9.97 -7.25
CA ASP A 16 7.17 8.72 -7.14
C ASP A 16 6.31 7.61 -6.48
N MET A 17 5.36 8.00 -5.64
CA MET A 17 4.44 7.08 -4.94
C MET A 17 3.42 6.48 -5.90
N ARG A 18 2.92 7.27 -6.85
CA ARG A 18 2.04 6.77 -7.91
C ARG A 18 2.72 5.65 -8.70
N ASP A 19 3.92 5.92 -9.20
CA ASP A 19 4.66 4.95 -10.00
C ASP A 19 5.04 3.71 -9.19
N ASP A 20 5.40 3.86 -7.92
CA ASP A 20 5.70 2.74 -7.03
C ASP A 20 4.46 1.87 -6.78
N ILE A 21 3.31 2.46 -6.47
CA ILE A 21 2.05 1.73 -6.28
C ILE A 21 1.64 1.03 -7.57
N ILE A 22 1.72 1.70 -8.72
CA ILE A 22 1.44 1.09 -10.03
C ILE A 22 2.38 -0.09 -10.29
N ASN A 23 3.68 0.03 -9.97
CA ASN A 23 4.64 -1.06 -10.11
C ASN A 23 4.29 -2.25 -9.20
N LYS A 24 3.88 -2.01 -7.96
CA LYS A 24 3.43 -3.06 -7.03
C LYS A 24 2.12 -3.70 -7.48
N MET A 25 1.15 -2.91 -7.93
CA MET A 25 -0.09 -3.41 -8.50
C MET A 25 0.17 -4.26 -9.75
N ASN A 26 1.09 -3.86 -10.62
CA ASN A 26 1.53 -4.65 -11.78
C ASN A 26 2.22 -5.96 -11.38
N ALA A 27 3.02 -5.95 -10.31
CA ALA A 27 3.63 -7.16 -9.77
C ALA A 27 2.58 -8.14 -9.21
N CYS A 28 1.45 -7.60 -8.72
CA CYS A 28 0.35 -8.37 -8.17
C CYS A 28 -0.71 -8.81 -9.19
N LYS A 29 -0.87 -8.07 -10.28
CA LYS A 29 -1.74 -8.44 -11.39
C LYS A 29 -1.14 -9.58 -12.18
N LYS A 30 -1.93 -10.62 -12.44
CA LYS A 30 -1.51 -11.76 -13.28
C LYS A 30 -1.49 -11.44 -14.78
N SER A 31 -2.17 -10.37 -15.22
CA SER A 31 -2.25 -10.00 -16.63
C SER A 31 -2.66 -8.53 -16.83
N GLY A 32 -1.98 -7.85 -17.75
CA GLY A 32 -2.27 -6.47 -18.15
C GLY A 32 -1.51 -5.42 -17.33
N LYS A 33 -1.26 -4.27 -17.94
CA LYS A 33 -0.74 -3.09 -17.23
C LYS A 33 -1.88 -2.42 -16.48
N VAL A 34 -1.63 -1.99 -15.25
CA VAL A 34 -2.53 -1.14 -14.48
C VAL A 34 -2.70 0.18 -15.22
N THR A 35 -3.93 0.58 -15.48
CA THR A 35 -4.26 1.88 -16.07
C THR A 35 -4.40 2.94 -14.98
N ASP A 36 -4.33 4.21 -15.39
CA ASP A 36 -4.50 5.34 -14.47
C ASP A 36 -5.87 5.30 -13.76
N ASP A 37 -6.93 4.90 -14.46
CA ASP A 37 -8.27 4.74 -13.89
C ASP A 37 -8.32 3.64 -12.81
N GLU A 38 -7.64 2.52 -13.04
CA GLU A 38 -7.54 1.42 -12.07
C GLU A 38 -6.72 1.83 -10.84
N PHE A 39 -5.68 2.64 -11.02
CA PHE A 39 -4.93 3.21 -9.92
C PHE A 39 -5.79 4.17 -9.10
N GLU A 40 -6.52 5.07 -9.74
CA GLU A 40 -7.43 5.99 -9.04
C GLU A 40 -8.55 5.25 -8.31
N GLU A 41 -9.07 4.17 -8.90
CA GLU A 41 -10.07 3.33 -8.25
C GLU A 41 -9.50 2.56 -7.06
N PHE A 42 -8.27 2.07 -7.16
CA PHE A 42 -7.56 1.40 -6.06
C PHE A 42 -7.24 2.36 -4.90
N MET A 43 -6.92 3.62 -5.21
CA MET A 43 -6.63 4.65 -4.21
C MET A 43 -7.88 5.19 -3.51
N LYS A 44 -9.08 4.93 -4.04
CA LYS A 44 -10.31 5.28 -3.33
C LYS A 44 -10.42 4.43 -2.06
N PRO A 45 -11.02 4.97 -0.99
CA PRO A 45 -11.34 4.22 0.23
C PRO A 45 -12.53 3.28 -0.02
N LEU A 46 -12.44 2.46 -1.06
CA LEU A 46 -13.42 1.44 -1.40
C LEU A 46 -12.96 0.13 -0.78
N VAL A 47 -13.78 -0.39 0.14
CA VAL A 47 -13.57 -1.74 0.68
C VAL A 47 -13.77 -2.73 -0.48
N PRO A 48 -12.75 -3.56 -0.80
CA PRO A 48 -12.84 -4.51 -1.89
C PRO A 48 -14.02 -5.47 -1.65
N LYS A 49 -14.95 -5.54 -2.60
CA LYS A 49 -16.22 -6.25 -2.45
C LYS A 49 -16.12 -7.69 -2.91
N ASN A 50 -15.33 -7.94 -3.96
CA ASN A 50 -15.15 -9.27 -4.54
C ASN A 50 -13.82 -9.90 -4.09
N ASN A 51 -13.70 -11.21 -4.29
CA ASN A 51 -12.51 -11.95 -3.86
C ASN A 51 -11.25 -11.54 -4.64
N ASP A 52 -11.40 -11.12 -5.90
CA ASP A 52 -10.27 -10.74 -6.75
C ASP A 52 -9.65 -9.42 -6.30
N GLU A 53 -10.48 -8.41 -5.96
CA GLU A 53 -10.03 -7.14 -5.38
C GLU A 53 -9.37 -7.36 -4.01
N LYS A 54 -9.91 -8.26 -3.17
CA LYS A 54 -9.30 -8.63 -1.88
C LYS A 54 -7.93 -9.27 -2.07
N CYS A 55 -7.80 -10.16 -3.07
CA CYS A 55 -6.52 -10.80 -3.39
C CYS A 55 -5.51 -9.78 -3.90
N LEU A 56 -5.94 -8.84 -4.76
CA LEU A 56 -5.09 -7.78 -5.28
C LEU A 56 -4.59 -6.86 -4.16
N MET A 57 -5.50 -6.40 -3.30
CA MET A 57 -5.17 -5.57 -2.14
C MET A 57 -4.22 -6.29 -1.18
N ALA A 58 -4.49 -7.56 -0.86
CA ALA A 58 -3.62 -8.37 -0.02
C ALA A 58 -2.23 -8.59 -0.64
N CYS A 59 -2.15 -8.73 -1.96
CA CYS A 59 -0.86 -8.83 -2.65
C CYS A 59 -0.07 -7.52 -2.55
N VAL A 60 -0.70 -6.37 -2.80
CA VAL A 60 -0.03 -5.07 -2.69
C VAL A 60 0.43 -4.82 -1.25
N MET A 61 -0.39 -5.14 -0.25
CA MET A 61 -0.02 -5.06 1.16
C MET A 61 1.15 -6.00 1.52
N LYS A 62 1.25 -7.17 0.89
CA LYS A 62 2.41 -8.08 1.05
C LYS A 62 3.67 -7.52 0.41
N GLU A 63 3.56 -6.89 -0.76
CA GLU A 63 4.69 -6.22 -1.42
C GLU A 63 5.28 -5.09 -0.57
N TYR A 64 4.44 -4.37 0.17
CA TYR A 64 4.85 -3.36 1.15
C TYR A 64 5.22 -3.94 2.52
N LYS A 65 5.14 -5.26 2.71
CA LYS A 65 5.36 -5.94 4.00
C LYS A 65 4.45 -5.44 5.14
N ILE A 66 3.31 -4.86 4.77
CA ILE A 66 2.24 -4.53 5.71
C ILE A 66 1.57 -5.82 6.19
N ILE A 67 1.46 -6.81 5.31
CA ILE A 67 1.04 -8.16 5.66
C ILE A 67 2.20 -9.11 5.34
N GLU A 68 2.80 -9.73 6.35
CA GLU A 68 3.89 -10.69 6.17
C GLU A 68 3.53 -11.99 6.87
N ASN A 69 3.62 -13.11 6.16
CA ASN A 69 3.23 -14.44 6.67
C ASN A 69 1.80 -14.53 7.24
N GLY A 70 0.88 -13.69 6.74
CA GLY A 70 -0.50 -13.65 7.21
C GLY A 70 -0.70 -12.81 8.48
N ALA A 71 0.35 -12.21 9.03
CA ALA A 71 0.27 -11.28 10.14
C ALA A 71 0.35 -9.83 9.64
N TYR A 72 -0.47 -8.97 10.22
CA TYR A 72 -0.41 -7.53 9.99
C TYR A 72 0.77 -6.93 10.77
N ASN A 73 1.56 -6.09 10.11
CA ASN A 73 2.68 -5.38 10.72
C ASN A 73 2.29 -3.91 10.95
N PRO A 74 1.86 -3.55 12.17
CA PRO A 74 1.40 -2.19 12.48
C PRO A 74 2.51 -1.14 12.33
N THR A 75 3.78 -1.53 12.53
CA THR A 75 4.91 -0.62 12.39
C THR A 75 5.09 -0.19 10.94
N ILE A 76 5.08 -1.14 10.01
CA ILE A 76 5.24 -0.84 8.58
C ILE A 76 4.01 -0.10 8.05
N ALA A 77 2.81 -0.47 8.50
CA ALA A 77 1.58 0.20 8.11
C ALA A 77 1.53 1.67 8.56
N ALA A 78 1.96 1.95 9.79
CA ALA A 78 2.06 3.31 10.31
C ALA A 78 3.07 4.14 9.51
N LEU A 79 4.26 3.60 9.24
CA LEU A 79 5.30 4.28 8.44
C LEU A 79 4.80 4.60 7.02
N MET A 80 4.14 3.65 6.36
CA MET A 80 3.55 3.88 5.04
C MET A 80 2.45 4.94 5.07
N SER A 81 1.59 4.90 6.09
CA SER A 81 0.52 5.89 6.26
C SER A 81 1.07 7.30 6.49
N GLU A 82 2.10 7.44 7.33
CA GLU A 82 2.77 8.71 7.56
C GLU A 82 3.42 9.25 6.28
N GLU A 83 4.02 8.38 5.47
CA GLU A 83 4.64 8.77 4.20
C GLU A 83 3.60 9.19 3.13
N ILE A 84 2.51 8.43 3.00
CA ILE A 84 1.41 8.72 2.05
C ILE A 84 0.74 10.04 2.41
N PHE A 85 0.47 10.25 3.70
CA PHE A 85 -0.30 11.39 4.19
C PHE A 85 0.56 12.49 4.82
N LYS A 86 1.88 12.52 4.57
CA LYS A 86 2.77 13.56 5.12
C LYS A 86 2.35 14.98 4.78
N ASN A 87 1.68 15.16 3.65
CA ASN A 87 1.16 16.46 3.18
C ASN A 87 -0.32 16.69 3.55
N ASP A 88 -0.96 15.72 4.20
CA ASP A 88 -2.35 15.78 4.67
C ASP A 88 -2.45 15.21 6.10
N PRO A 89 -2.20 16.03 7.12
CA PRO A 89 -2.20 15.58 8.51
C PRO A 89 -3.57 15.08 8.99
N VAL A 90 -4.66 15.49 8.34
CA VAL A 90 -6.01 15.01 8.66
C VAL A 90 -6.16 13.56 8.23
N MET A 91 -5.72 13.23 7.01
CA MET A 91 -5.72 11.85 6.54
C MET A 91 -4.67 10.99 7.25
N ALA A 92 -3.52 11.55 7.64
CA ALA A 92 -2.51 10.84 8.43
C ALA A 92 -3.07 10.36 9.78
N GLY A 93 -3.82 11.22 10.48
CA GLY A 93 -4.50 10.86 11.73
C GLY A 93 -5.51 9.73 11.55
N LYS A 94 -6.34 9.79 10.49
CA LYS A 94 -7.31 8.74 10.16
C LYS A 94 -6.64 7.42 9.79
N ALA A 95 -5.58 7.47 8.99
CA ALA A 95 -4.84 6.28 8.56
C ALA A 95 -4.17 5.58 9.75
N LYS A 96 -3.68 6.33 10.73
CA LYS A 96 -3.15 5.80 11.99
C LYS A 96 -4.24 5.12 12.83
N GLU A 97 -5.41 5.74 12.95
CA GLU A 97 -6.55 5.15 13.65
C GLU A 97 -7.01 3.83 13.00
N VAL A 98 -7.11 3.81 11.68
CA VAL A 98 -7.46 2.62 10.89
C VAL A 98 -6.39 1.54 11.05
N SER A 99 -5.11 1.89 10.98
CA SER A 99 -4.00 0.94 11.14
C SER A 99 -4.02 0.25 12.51
N ASN A 100 -4.31 1.01 13.57
CA ASN A 100 -4.46 0.45 14.91
C ASN A 100 -5.65 -0.51 15.01
N LYS A 101 -6.81 -0.14 14.43
CA LYS A 101 -7.99 -1.02 14.38
C LYS A 101 -7.70 -2.31 13.63
N CYS A 102 -7.02 -2.25 12.49
CA CYS A 102 -6.62 -3.44 11.74
C CYS A 102 -5.69 -4.36 12.55
N ASN A 103 -4.80 -3.79 13.37
CA ASN A 103 -3.96 -4.59 14.26
C ASN A 103 -4.78 -5.29 15.36
N ASP A 104 -5.73 -4.60 15.98
CA ASP A 104 -6.56 -5.16 17.04
C ASP A 104 -7.54 -6.23 16.55
N GLU A 105 -8.07 -6.09 15.33
CA GLU A 105 -8.93 -7.11 14.69
C GLU A 105 -8.13 -8.32 14.14
N SER A 106 -6.81 -8.21 14.02
CA SER A 106 -5.93 -9.28 13.54
C SER A 106 -5.41 -10.21 14.65
N LYS A 107 -5.78 -9.95 15.91
CA LYS A 107 -5.52 -10.81 17.08
C LYS A 107 -6.63 -11.84 17.28
#